data_AF-A0A1F9M8G9-F1
#
_entry.id   AF-A0A1F9M8G9-F1
#
_cell.length_a   1.000
_cell.length_b   1.000
_cell.length_c   1.000
_cell.angle_alpha   90.00
_cell.angle_beta   90.00
_cell.angle_gamma   90.00
#
_symmetry.space_group_name_H-M   'P 1'
#
loop_
_entity.id
_entity.type
_entity.pdbx_description
1 polymer ?
#
loop_
_entity_poly.entity_id
_entity_poly.type
_entity_poly.pdbx_seq_one_letter_code
_entity_poly.pdbx_strand_id
1 'polypeptide(L)'
;MSFLRIVRICLLLFGMVLAPITDLPASDCVSNTSPNAIQQAINNATTTGAVICIEPGIYKENITMRANVSLQGNELGRTILENANTLSTSAVITLANNSDLNNLIIHNQNTGIGIKAAAGITDVNIKNVVITDSLTGLECIDSKITITNSVFYKNTTAINCQGNAAVMIITNSIISDNTTDVTPATINTINGTSSHNLLFSNATSNFFPSIFTTFAIYQDDSHDPLFVAPDNNDFHLKATSPARNAGSIDGSLADIGAYGGPDADPIPFQVSGLKITAGSNTNDLNLKWDANNAYNITHYSIYFDTDASGLLDGSAQEGPSPLDVAVPTVTASLTNISFPPLAAPVNVSTLPGNTAIVVTWSAVTNATGYRIHYGTSSGNYPPPLDVGNTTLYKITGLTNNELIYIAVEAYNNPTFYAGIVAVDDQGNKSKPLGYIHSFPTSSTYYSLLSSEVTDYAEAGVMFPDLPNEYNCFIATAAFGSNLAPQVTLLRQFRNHYLLPNTIGRWVVALYYRLSPDAAAVISKHEWLKSAARTTLYPAIGLAALCLKTGPIFKIISTILVLAAAAVFLFRRLR
;
A
#
# COMPACT_ATOMS: atom_id res chain seq x y z
N MET A 1 8.39 48.52 -9.55
CA MET A 1 9.24 47.42 -9.05
C MET A 1 8.90 47.25 -7.58
N SER A 2 8.33 46.17 -7.03
CA SER A 2 8.23 44.78 -7.46
C SER A 2 7.09 44.11 -6.70
N PHE A 3 5.83 44.42 -7.05
CA PHE A 3 4.66 43.63 -6.62
C PHE A 3 4.15 42.74 -7.77
N LEU A 4 4.34 43.17 -9.01
CA LEU A 4 4.10 42.39 -10.23
C LEU A 4 5.14 41.26 -10.51
N ARG A 5 6.22 41.17 -9.71
CA ARG A 5 7.20 40.07 -9.81
C ARG A 5 6.93 38.92 -8.83
N ILE A 6 6.09 39.13 -7.82
CA ILE A 6 5.70 38.07 -6.85
C ILE A 6 4.43 37.36 -7.31
N VAL A 7 3.51 38.07 -7.97
CA VAL A 7 2.31 37.46 -8.61
C VAL A 7 2.68 36.57 -9.81
N ARG A 8 3.85 36.80 -10.44
CA ARG A 8 4.40 35.92 -11.49
C ARG A 8 5.11 34.67 -10.97
N ILE A 9 5.44 34.61 -9.68
CA ILE A 9 6.05 33.44 -9.04
C ILE A 9 4.98 32.53 -8.42
N CYS A 10 3.83 33.08 -8.00
CA CYS A 10 2.68 32.27 -7.56
C CYS A 10 1.85 31.66 -8.71
N LEU A 11 1.91 32.22 -9.93
CA LEU A 11 1.27 31.63 -11.13
C LEU A 11 2.14 30.57 -11.84
N LEU A 12 3.36 30.32 -11.34
CA LEU A 12 4.25 29.25 -11.80
C LEU A 12 4.21 28.00 -10.90
N LEU A 13 3.40 28.03 -9.83
CA LEU A 13 3.18 26.89 -8.91
C LEU A 13 1.85 26.16 -9.14
N PHE A 14 1.10 26.53 -10.19
CA PHE A 14 -0.17 25.88 -10.58
C PHE A 14 -0.14 25.28 -12.00
N GLY A 15 1.06 25.10 -12.56
CA GLY A 15 1.30 24.61 -13.92
C GLY A 15 2.14 23.33 -13.99
N MET A 16 2.05 22.46 -12.98
CA MET A 16 2.66 21.12 -12.97
C MET A 16 1.59 20.06 -12.71
N VAL A 17 0.57 19.99 -13.56
CA VAL A 17 -0.14 18.75 -13.90
C VAL A 17 -0.47 18.87 -15.38
N LEU A 18 0.38 18.28 -16.20
CA LEU A 18 0.31 17.97 -17.64
C LEU A 18 1.75 18.00 -18.17
N ALA A 19 2.57 17.12 -17.60
CA ALA A 19 3.70 16.61 -18.36
C ALA A 19 3.11 15.76 -19.50
N PRO A 20 3.56 15.91 -20.76
CA PRO A 20 3.32 14.85 -21.73
C PRO A 20 3.94 13.59 -21.14
N ILE A 21 3.16 12.51 -21.08
CA ILE A 21 3.66 11.18 -20.76
C ILE A 21 4.61 10.83 -21.91
N THR A 22 5.89 11.13 -21.73
CA THR A 22 6.96 10.66 -22.59
C THR A 22 7.86 9.80 -21.72
N ASP A 23 7.95 8.55 -22.16
CA ASP A 23 8.73 7.43 -21.64
C ASP A 23 8.15 6.75 -20.39
N LEU A 24 7.13 5.89 -20.62
CA LEU A 24 6.79 4.77 -19.73
C LEU A 24 7.98 3.79 -19.73
N PRO A 25 8.69 3.60 -18.61
CA PRO A 25 9.66 2.52 -18.49
C PRO A 25 8.92 1.27 -17.98
N ALA A 26 9.05 0.16 -18.73
CA ALA A 26 8.35 -1.12 -18.55
C ALA A 26 6.83 -1.04 -18.78
N SER A 27 6.27 -2.04 -19.45
CA SER A 27 4.87 -2.11 -19.85
C SER A 27 3.95 -2.21 -18.63
N ASP A 28 3.39 -1.08 -18.17
CA ASP A 28 2.31 -1.11 -17.18
C ASP A 28 1.11 -1.87 -17.78
N CYS A 29 0.82 -3.05 -17.24
CA CYS A 29 -0.34 -3.84 -17.61
C CYS A 29 -1.63 -3.09 -17.21
N VAL A 30 -2.70 -3.32 -17.98
CA VAL A 30 -4.01 -2.72 -17.72
C VAL A 30 -4.55 -3.26 -16.39
N SER A 31 -4.92 -2.36 -15.49
CA SER A 31 -5.54 -2.70 -14.20
C SER A 31 -7.05 -2.42 -14.21
N ASN A 32 -7.81 -3.17 -13.41
CA ASN A 32 -9.25 -3.01 -13.25
C ASN A 32 -9.64 -1.79 -12.38
N THR A 33 -9.10 -0.62 -12.71
CA THR A 33 -9.32 0.63 -11.98
C THR A 33 -10.40 1.51 -12.60
N SER A 34 -10.84 1.20 -13.83
CA SER A 34 -11.89 1.93 -14.53
C SER A 34 -12.72 1.02 -15.44
N PRO A 35 -14.00 1.34 -15.71
CA PRO A 35 -14.81 0.60 -16.65
C PRO A 35 -14.21 0.63 -18.07
N ASN A 36 -14.28 -0.49 -18.77
CA ASN A 36 -13.78 -0.66 -20.14
C ASN A 36 -12.28 -0.34 -20.30
N ALA A 37 -11.47 -0.60 -19.29
CA ALA A 37 -10.04 -0.29 -19.31
C ALA A 37 -9.30 -1.03 -20.43
N ILE A 38 -9.66 -2.30 -20.69
CA ILE A 38 -9.04 -3.09 -21.74
C ILE A 38 -9.42 -2.53 -23.11
N GLN A 39 -10.70 -2.20 -23.33
CA GLN A 39 -11.13 -1.61 -24.60
C GLN A 39 -10.43 -0.26 -24.86
N GLN A 40 -10.24 0.57 -23.84
CA GLN A 40 -9.50 1.83 -23.97
C GLN A 40 -8.05 1.60 -24.35
N ALA A 41 -7.38 0.62 -23.74
CA ALA A 41 -6.00 0.26 -24.08
C ALA A 41 -5.88 -0.23 -25.53
N ILE A 42 -6.80 -1.07 -26.00
CA ILE A 42 -6.88 -1.52 -27.40
C ILE A 42 -7.08 -0.33 -28.36
N ASN A 43 -7.96 0.61 -28.01
CA ASN A 43 -8.22 1.79 -28.84
C ASN A 43 -6.98 2.70 -28.92
N ASN A 44 -6.20 2.78 -27.84
CA ASN A 44 -4.99 3.60 -27.76
C ASN A 44 -3.74 2.93 -28.34
N ALA A 45 -3.79 1.63 -28.67
CA ALA A 45 -2.69 0.92 -29.31
C ALA A 45 -2.36 1.53 -30.69
N THR A 46 -1.17 2.10 -30.84
CA THR A 46 -0.73 2.76 -32.08
C THR A 46 0.22 1.90 -32.91
N THR A 47 0.86 0.91 -32.30
CA THR A 47 1.82 0.00 -32.94
C THR A 47 1.11 -1.23 -33.52
N THR A 48 1.48 -1.61 -34.75
CA THR A 48 1.11 -2.91 -35.32
C THR A 48 1.80 -4.02 -34.54
N GLY A 49 1.07 -5.05 -34.12
CA GLY A 49 1.57 -6.12 -33.27
C GLY A 49 1.64 -5.75 -31.78
N ALA A 50 0.90 -4.74 -31.33
CA ALA A 50 0.86 -4.36 -29.91
C ALA A 50 0.30 -5.51 -29.06
N VAL A 51 0.98 -5.84 -27.96
CA VAL A 51 0.49 -6.78 -26.94
C VAL A 51 -0.02 -5.97 -25.76
N ILE A 52 -1.32 -6.05 -25.49
CA ILE A 52 -1.94 -5.43 -24.32
C ILE A 52 -1.88 -6.43 -23.18
N CYS A 53 -1.08 -6.12 -22.17
CA CYS A 53 -1.01 -6.90 -20.93
C CYS A 53 -2.16 -6.52 -19.98
N ILE A 54 -2.71 -7.48 -19.23
CA ILE A 54 -3.79 -7.29 -18.25
C ILE A 54 -3.35 -7.82 -16.87
N GLU A 55 -3.48 -7.01 -15.83
CA GLU A 55 -3.24 -7.46 -14.45
C GLU A 55 -4.35 -8.38 -13.93
N PRO A 56 -4.07 -9.27 -12.95
CA PRO A 56 -5.07 -10.08 -12.30
C PRO A 56 -6.28 -9.27 -11.82
N GLY A 57 -7.48 -9.75 -12.09
CA GLY A 57 -8.73 -9.09 -11.75
C GLY A 57 -9.91 -9.66 -12.55
N ILE A 58 -11.12 -9.25 -12.16
CA ILE A 58 -12.36 -9.59 -12.88
C ILE A 58 -12.82 -8.37 -13.69
N TYR A 59 -12.71 -8.44 -15.00
CA TYR A 59 -13.02 -7.37 -15.94
C TYR A 59 -14.39 -7.62 -16.57
N LYS A 60 -15.34 -6.74 -16.27
CA LYS A 60 -16.71 -6.79 -16.81
C LYS A 60 -16.85 -5.84 -17.97
N GLU A 61 -16.45 -6.26 -19.15
CA GLU A 61 -16.50 -5.47 -20.38
C GLU A 61 -16.73 -6.37 -21.61
N ASN A 62 -17.39 -5.82 -22.62
CA ASN A 62 -17.49 -6.48 -23.93
C ASN A 62 -16.40 -5.89 -24.85
N ILE A 63 -15.42 -6.71 -25.21
CA ILE A 63 -14.20 -6.32 -25.91
C ILE A 63 -14.34 -6.56 -27.41
N THR A 64 -13.93 -5.60 -28.22
CA THR A 64 -13.76 -5.74 -29.66
C THR A 64 -12.30 -5.48 -30.01
N MET A 65 -11.61 -6.54 -30.43
CA MET A 65 -10.20 -6.47 -30.82
C MET A 65 -10.02 -5.70 -32.14
N ARG A 66 -8.84 -5.13 -32.30
CA ARG A 66 -8.36 -4.56 -33.57
C ARG A 66 -7.40 -5.54 -34.23
N ALA A 67 -7.32 -5.49 -35.56
CA ALA A 67 -6.39 -6.33 -36.30
C ALA A 67 -4.93 -6.03 -35.90
N ASN A 68 -4.10 -7.07 -35.78
CA ASN A 68 -2.70 -6.99 -35.33
C ASN A 68 -2.53 -6.44 -33.90
N VAL A 69 -3.52 -6.64 -33.03
CA VAL A 69 -3.40 -6.37 -31.59
C VAL A 69 -3.61 -7.68 -30.86
N SER A 70 -2.74 -8.00 -29.91
CA SER A 70 -2.82 -9.18 -29.07
C SER A 70 -3.17 -8.78 -27.64
N LEU A 71 -3.80 -9.69 -26.90
CA LEU A 71 -4.22 -9.50 -25.52
C LEU A 71 -3.64 -10.64 -24.67
N GLN A 72 -3.04 -10.29 -23.53
CA GLN A 72 -2.38 -11.26 -22.66
C GLN A 72 -2.67 -10.96 -21.20
N GLY A 73 -3.20 -11.94 -20.46
CA GLY A 73 -3.24 -11.86 -19.01
C GLY A 73 -1.87 -12.11 -18.40
N ASN A 74 -1.56 -11.38 -17.32
CA ASN A 74 -0.33 -11.53 -16.57
C ASN A 74 -0.34 -12.82 -15.72
N GLU A 75 -1.53 -13.26 -15.28
CA GLU A 75 -1.75 -14.54 -14.61
C GLU A 75 -3.06 -15.17 -15.08
N LEU A 76 -2.97 -16.40 -15.59
CA LEU A 76 -4.08 -17.11 -16.21
C LEU A 76 -5.21 -17.32 -15.21
N GLY A 77 -4.91 -17.95 -14.06
CA GLY A 77 -5.90 -18.30 -13.05
C GLY A 77 -6.64 -17.14 -12.38
N ARG A 78 -6.20 -15.88 -12.61
CA ARG A 78 -6.78 -14.68 -11.96
C ARG A 78 -7.08 -13.53 -12.91
N THR A 79 -6.81 -13.64 -14.20
CA THR A 79 -7.23 -12.66 -15.21
C THR A 79 -8.52 -13.14 -15.83
N ILE A 80 -9.65 -12.60 -15.36
CA ILE A 80 -11.00 -13.11 -15.69
C ILE A 80 -11.75 -12.04 -16.49
N LEU A 81 -12.26 -12.42 -17.66
CA LEU A 81 -13.12 -11.58 -18.49
C LEU A 81 -14.57 -12.08 -18.40
N GLU A 82 -15.48 -11.16 -18.17
CA GLU A 82 -16.93 -11.42 -18.12
C GLU A 82 -17.70 -10.38 -18.94
N ASN A 83 -18.92 -10.70 -19.37
CA ASN A 83 -19.78 -9.72 -20.04
C ASN A 83 -20.04 -8.49 -19.14
N ALA A 84 -20.11 -7.31 -19.77
CA ALA A 84 -20.39 -6.05 -19.05
C ALA A 84 -21.71 -6.08 -18.27
N ASN A 85 -22.68 -6.87 -18.74
CA ASN A 85 -23.90 -7.19 -18.02
C ASN A 85 -24.38 -8.62 -18.36
N THR A 86 -25.08 -9.25 -17.43
CA THR A 86 -25.56 -10.65 -17.53
C THR A 86 -26.65 -10.86 -18.57
N LEU A 87 -27.24 -9.79 -19.12
CA LEU A 87 -28.26 -9.85 -20.17
C LEU A 87 -27.69 -9.62 -21.57
N SER A 88 -26.38 -9.38 -21.67
CA SER A 88 -25.73 -9.03 -22.93
C SER A 88 -25.68 -10.26 -23.83
N THR A 89 -26.27 -10.14 -25.00
CA THR A 89 -26.21 -11.17 -26.06
C THR A 89 -24.94 -11.07 -26.91
N SER A 90 -24.04 -10.14 -26.59
CA SER A 90 -22.75 -10.01 -27.27
C SER A 90 -21.73 -11.00 -26.71
N ALA A 91 -20.69 -11.29 -27.49
CA ALA A 91 -19.55 -12.05 -26.99
C ALA A 91 -18.78 -11.24 -25.92
N VAL A 92 -18.14 -11.90 -24.95
CA VAL A 92 -17.22 -11.24 -24.01
C VAL A 92 -16.11 -10.55 -24.81
N ILE A 93 -15.54 -11.27 -25.78
CA ILE A 93 -14.51 -10.76 -26.68
C ILE A 93 -14.81 -11.12 -28.12
N THR A 94 -14.68 -10.14 -29.02
CA THR A 94 -14.73 -10.34 -30.47
C THR A 94 -13.33 -10.18 -31.05
N LEU A 95 -12.76 -11.25 -31.62
CA LEU A 95 -11.40 -11.26 -32.16
C LEU A 95 -11.34 -10.73 -33.59
N ALA A 96 -10.15 -10.30 -34.01
CA ALA A 96 -9.89 -9.67 -35.31
C ALA A 96 -8.71 -10.35 -36.04
N ASN A 97 -8.39 -9.93 -37.26
CA ASN A 97 -7.31 -10.56 -38.03
C ASN A 97 -5.95 -10.38 -37.34
N ASN A 98 -5.13 -11.43 -37.32
CA ASN A 98 -3.76 -11.42 -36.78
C ASN A 98 -3.72 -11.01 -35.30
N SER A 99 -4.67 -11.48 -34.49
CA SER A 99 -4.69 -11.23 -33.05
C SER A 99 -4.42 -12.49 -32.26
N ASP A 100 -3.63 -12.37 -31.19
CA ASP A 100 -3.45 -13.44 -30.22
C ASP A 100 -4.22 -13.15 -28.93
N LEU A 101 -4.75 -14.19 -28.31
CA LEU A 101 -5.40 -14.15 -27.01
C LEU A 101 -4.72 -15.16 -26.09
N ASN A 102 -4.09 -14.68 -25.01
CA ASN A 102 -3.21 -15.49 -24.18
C ASN A 102 -3.49 -15.35 -22.66
N ASN A 103 -3.28 -16.44 -21.91
CA ASN A 103 -3.16 -16.47 -20.45
C ASN A 103 -4.32 -15.80 -19.69
N LEU A 104 -5.57 -16.17 -19.97
CA LEU A 104 -6.73 -15.62 -19.26
C LEU A 104 -7.92 -16.58 -19.23
N ILE A 105 -8.89 -16.25 -18.38
CA ILE A 105 -10.15 -16.98 -18.24
C ILE A 105 -11.27 -16.11 -18.79
N ILE A 106 -12.17 -16.74 -19.54
CA ILE A 106 -13.44 -16.17 -19.99
C ILE A 106 -14.55 -16.92 -19.28
N HIS A 107 -15.25 -16.21 -18.41
CA HIS A 107 -16.42 -16.72 -17.69
C HIS A 107 -17.64 -15.93 -18.16
N ASN A 108 -18.65 -16.61 -18.69
CA ASN A 108 -19.82 -15.93 -19.24
C ASN A 108 -21.05 -16.82 -19.23
N GLN A 109 -22.25 -16.24 -19.37
CA GLN A 109 -23.50 -16.99 -19.55
C GLN A 109 -24.01 -16.99 -21.00
N ASN A 110 -23.27 -16.37 -21.93
CA ASN A 110 -23.62 -16.25 -23.35
C ASN A 110 -22.45 -16.70 -24.24
N THR A 111 -22.08 -15.96 -25.30
CA THR A 111 -20.91 -16.26 -26.12
C THR A 111 -19.62 -15.79 -25.43
N GLY A 112 -18.64 -16.66 -25.23
CA GLY A 112 -17.33 -16.26 -24.70
C GLY A 112 -16.53 -15.46 -25.73
N ILE A 113 -16.09 -16.15 -26.78
CA ILE A 113 -15.31 -15.59 -27.89
C ILE A 113 -16.16 -15.57 -29.16
N GLY A 114 -16.23 -14.43 -29.84
CA GLY A 114 -16.85 -14.29 -31.15
C GLY A 114 -15.85 -13.98 -32.25
N ILE A 115 -15.98 -14.61 -33.41
CA ILE A 115 -15.18 -14.31 -34.61
C ILE A 115 -16.13 -14.20 -35.80
N LYS A 116 -16.50 -12.95 -36.14
CA LYS A 116 -17.54 -12.64 -37.14
C LYS A 116 -16.90 -12.02 -38.38
N ALA A 117 -16.26 -12.83 -39.23
CA ALA A 117 -15.68 -12.34 -40.49
C ALA A 117 -16.71 -12.39 -41.63
N ALA A 118 -16.94 -11.26 -42.31
CA ALA A 118 -17.83 -11.18 -43.49
C ALA A 118 -17.12 -11.46 -44.83
N ALA A 119 -15.79 -11.62 -44.85
CA ALA A 119 -15.01 -11.73 -46.08
C ALA A 119 -13.68 -12.49 -45.92
N GLY A 120 -13.70 -13.65 -45.23
CA GLY A 120 -12.71 -14.71 -45.40
C GLY A 120 -11.33 -14.47 -44.76
N ILE A 121 -11.09 -15.24 -43.69
CA ILE A 121 -9.78 -15.64 -43.16
C ILE A 121 -9.08 -14.59 -42.27
N THR A 122 -9.53 -14.56 -41.02
CA THR A 122 -8.82 -14.15 -39.80
C THR A 122 -7.71 -15.16 -39.47
N ASP A 123 -6.44 -14.78 -39.28
CA ASP A 123 -5.44 -15.61 -38.56
C ASP A 123 -5.52 -15.27 -37.07
N VAL A 124 -6.11 -16.14 -36.26
CA VAL A 124 -6.31 -15.91 -34.82
C VAL A 124 -5.68 -17.04 -34.03
N ASN A 125 -4.90 -16.69 -32.99
CA ASN A 125 -4.32 -17.67 -32.08
C ASN A 125 -4.92 -17.50 -30.67
N ILE A 126 -5.37 -18.61 -30.09
CA ILE A 126 -5.88 -18.70 -28.72
C ILE A 126 -4.96 -19.66 -27.98
N LYS A 127 -4.22 -19.16 -26.98
CA LYS A 127 -3.23 -19.96 -26.24
C LYS A 127 -3.40 -19.84 -24.74
N ASN A 128 -3.39 -20.94 -23.99
CA ASN A 128 -3.50 -20.89 -22.53
C ASN A 128 -4.75 -20.10 -22.07
N VAL A 129 -5.87 -20.32 -22.76
CA VAL A 129 -7.14 -19.68 -22.44
C VAL A 129 -8.10 -20.72 -21.89
N VAL A 130 -8.80 -20.37 -20.82
CA VAL A 130 -9.91 -21.17 -20.31
C VAL A 130 -11.22 -20.47 -20.62
N ILE A 131 -12.16 -21.18 -21.23
CA ILE A 131 -13.50 -20.69 -21.49
C ILE A 131 -14.49 -21.58 -20.75
N THR A 132 -15.21 -20.99 -19.80
CA THR A 132 -16.09 -21.72 -18.90
C THR A 132 -17.47 -21.11 -18.75
N ASP A 133 -18.43 -21.98 -18.41
CA ASP A 133 -19.83 -21.67 -18.06
C ASP A 133 -20.65 -20.97 -19.16
N SER A 134 -20.13 -20.91 -20.40
CA SER A 134 -20.72 -20.16 -21.50
C SER A 134 -21.83 -20.92 -22.23
N LEU A 135 -22.82 -20.21 -22.77
CA LEU A 135 -23.77 -20.80 -23.73
C LEU A 135 -23.02 -21.29 -24.97
N THR A 136 -22.10 -20.48 -25.48
CA THR A 136 -21.18 -20.87 -26.56
C THR A 136 -19.78 -20.39 -26.20
N GLY A 137 -18.82 -21.29 -26.02
CA GLY A 137 -17.46 -20.92 -25.65
C GLY A 137 -16.79 -20.09 -26.74
N LEU A 138 -16.69 -20.65 -27.94
CA LEU A 138 -16.18 -19.98 -29.14
C LEU A 138 -17.23 -20.03 -30.26
N GLU A 139 -17.65 -18.88 -30.77
CA GLU A 139 -18.50 -18.76 -31.95
C GLU A 139 -17.68 -18.19 -33.12
N CYS A 140 -17.65 -18.87 -34.28
CA CYS A 140 -16.90 -18.39 -35.44
C CYS A 140 -17.60 -18.58 -36.79
N ILE A 141 -17.24 -17.75 -37.79
CA ILE A 141 -17.73 -17.84 -39.17
C ILE A 141 -16.54 -17.61 -40.14
N ASP A 142 -16.32 -18.53 -41.09
CA ASP A 142 -15.32 -18.44 -42.19
C ASP A 142 -13.94 -17.89 -41.76
N SER A 143 -13.35 -18.49 -40.72
CA SER A 143 -12.16 -18.01 -40.00
C SER A 143 -11.02 -19.04 -39.96
N LYS A 144 -9.76 -18.60 -39.82
CA LYS A 144 -8.59 -19.47 -39.57
C LYS A 144 -8.10 -19.35 -38.12
N ILE A 145 -8.32 -20.40 -37.35
CA ILE A 145 -8.16 -20.38 -35.90
C ILE A 145 -7.18 -21.46 -35.48
N THR A 146 -6.20 -21.06 -34.67
CA THR A 146 -5.32 -21.99 -33.95
C THR A 146 -5.62 -21.88 -32.46
N ILE A 147 -5.95 -23.00 -31.84
CA ILE A 147 -6.18 -23.14 -30.41
C ILE A 147 -5.09 -24.06 -29.87
N THR A 148 -4.35 -23.59 -28.88
CA THR A 148 -3.28 -24.37 -28.26
C THR A 148 -3.41 -24.27 -26.75
N ASN A 149 -3.15 -25.36 -26.02
CA ASN A 149 -3.13 -25.35 -24.55
C ASN A 149 -4.37 -24.68 -23.96
N SER A 150 -5.56 -24.95 -24.45
CA SER A 150 -6.76 -24.23 -23.99
C SER A 150 -7.73 -25.20 -23.35
N VAL A 151 -8.60 -24.70 -22.49
CA VAL A 151 -9.60 -25.50 -21.79
C VAL A 151 -10.99 -24.95 -22.10
N PHE A 152 -11.89 -25.80 -22.57
CA PHE A 152 -13.31 -25.51 -22.70
C PHE A 152 -14.08 -26.35 -21.69
N TYR A 153 -14.59 -25.72 -20.63
CA TYR A 153 -15.18 -26.40 -19.47
C TYR A 153 -16.62 -25.97 -19.23
N LYS A 154 -17.54 -26.89 -18.97
CA LYS A 154 -18.93 -26.57 -18.55
C LYS A 154 -19.71 -25.61 -19.47
N ASN A 155 -19.39 -25.56 -20.76
CA ASN A 155 -20.15 -24.76 -21.72
C ASN A 155 -21.37 -25.56 -22.22
N THR A 156 -22.43 -24.89 -22.64
CA THR A 156 -23.51 -25.57 -23.38
C THR A 156 -22.97 -26.06 -24.73
N THR A 157 -22.25 -25.20 -25.45
CA THR A 157 -21.49 -25.60 -26.64
C THR A 157 -20.07 -25.06 -26.50
N ALA A 158 -19.05 -25.92 -26.50
CA ALA A 158 -17.67 -25.45 -26.37
C ALA A 158 -17.25 -24.64 -27.62
N ILE A 159 -17.41 -25.20 -28.81
CA ILE A 159 -17.03 -24.54 -30.07
C ILE A 159 -18.17 -24.63 -31.09
N ASN A 160 -18.61 -23.48 -31.61
CA ASN A 160 -19.61 -23.34 -32.66
C ASN A 160 -19.05 -22.57 -33.86
N CYS A 161 -18.66 -23.26 -34.92
CA CYS A 161 -18.02 -22.66 -36.10
C CYS A 161 -18.74 -23.00 -37.39
N GLN A 162 -19.10 -21.97 -38.15
CA GLN A 162 -19.92 -22.07 -39.37
C GLN A 162 -19.17 -21.57 -40.61
N GLY A 163 -19.66 -21.95 -41.79
CA GLY A 163 -19.12 -21.49 -43.07
C GLY A 163 -18.37 -22.57 -43.85
N ASN A 164 -17.92 -22.22 -45.05
CA ASN A 164 -17.34 -23.15 -46.03
C ASN A 164 -15.80 -23.00 -46.17
N ALA A 165 -15.20 -21.99 -45.53
CA ALA A 165 -13.76 -21.67 -45.64
C ALA A 165 -13.03 -21.62 -44.29
N ALA A 166 -13.61 -22.18 -43.23
CA ALA A 166 -12.99 -22.20 -41.91
C ALA A 166 -11.85 -23.24 -41.83
N VAL A 167 -10.69 -22.83 -41.32
CA VAL A 167 -9.57 -23.72 -40.97
C VAL A 167 -9.42 -23.68 -39.46
N MET A 168 -9.51 -24.83 -38.80
CA MET A 168 -9.37 -24.90 -37.34
C MET A 168 -8.32 -25.92 -36.95
N ILE A 169 -7.36 -25.49 -36.15
CA ILE A 169 -6.31 -26.33 -35.57
C ILE A 169 -6.46 -26.25 -34.06
N ILE A 170 -6.64 -27.40 -33.40
CA ILE A 170 -6.69 -27.50 -31.95
C ILE A 170 -5.55 -28.42 -31.51
N THR A 171 -4.66 -27.95 -30.66
CA THR A 171 -3.54 -28.76 -30.17
C THR A 171 -3.45 -28.69 -28.67
N ASN A 172 -3.07 -29.80 -28.06
CA ASN A 172 -2.71 -29.83 -26.65
C ASN A 172 -3.78 -29.24 -25.70
N SER A 173 -5.05 -29.36 -26.04
CA SER A 173 -6.17 -28.69 -25.37
C SER A 173 -7.15 -29.68 -24.74
N ILE A 174 -7.88 -29.23 -23.71
CA ILE A 174 -8.91 -30.02 -23.03
C ILE A 174 -10.29 -29.46 -23.37
N ILE A 175 -11.22 -30.31 -23.75
CA ILE A 175 -12.64 -29.96 -23.91
C ILE A 175 -13.42 -30.90 -23.01
N SER A 176 -13.92 -30.41 -21.88
CA SER A 176 -14.61 -31.28 -20.91
C SER A 176 -15.89 -30.71 -20.30
N ASP A 177 -16.79 -31.62 -19.92
CA ASP A 177 -18.02 -31.32 -19.19
C ASP A 177 -18.97 -30.35 -19.92
N ASN A 178 -18.88 -30.28 -21.25
CA ASN A 178 -19.77 -29.45 -22.06
C ASN A 178 -21.03 -30.24 -22.45
N THR A 179 -22.14 -29.55 -22.75
CA THR A 179 -23.30 -30.25 -23.34
C THR A 179 -23.00 -30.69 -24.78
N THR A 180 -22.24 -29.89 -25.54
CA THR A 180 -21.77 -30.21 -26.89
C THR A 180 -20.31 -29.76 -27.03
N ASP A 181 -19.45 -30.61 -27.59
CA ASP A 181 -18.04 -30.27 -27.83
C ASP A 181 -17.86 -29.26 -28.97
N VAL A 182 -18.14 -29.65 -30.23
CA VAL A 182 -17.89 -28.87 -31.44
C VAL A 182 -19.11 -28.99 -32.40
N THR A 183 -19.52 -27.91 -33.06
CA THR A 183 -20.64 -27.87 -34.03
C THR A 183 -20.55 -26.62 -34.94
N PRO A 184 -21.27 -26.48 -36.08
CA PRO A 184 -21.65 -27.50 -37.05
C PRO A 184 -20.49 -27.89 -37.98
N ALA A 185 -20.46 -29.18 -38.31
CA ALA A 185 -19.43 -29.90 -39.05
C ALA A 185 -19.37 -29.62 -40.58
N THR A 186 -19.50 -28.38 -41.06
CA THR A 186 -19.26 -28.04 -42.49
C THR A 186 -17.81 -27.64 -42.77
N ILE A 187 -16.87 -28.13 -41.95
CA ILE A 187 -15.45 -27.85 -42.08
C ILE A 187 -14.86 -28.73 -43.20
N ASN A 188 -15.16 -28.40 -44.45
CA ASN A 188 -14.76 -29.15 -45.64
C ASN A 188 -13.26 -29.04 -45.98
N THR A 189 -12.46 -28.33 -45.18
CA THR A 189 -11.01 -28.19 -45.38
C THR A 189 -10.30 -27.86 -44.07
N ILE A 190 -10.20 -28.81 -43.14
CA ILE A 190 -9.13 -28.73 -42.14
C ILE A 190 -7.80 -28.99 -42.86
N ASN A 191 -7.21 -27.93 -43.40
CA ASN A 191 -5.79 -27.91 -43.76
C ASN A 191 -4.99 -27.65 -42.47
N GLY A 192 -4.84 -28.66 -41.61
CA GLY A 192 -4.07 -28.58 -40.37
C GLY A 192 -4.23 -29.81 -39.46
N THR A 193 -3.17 -30.24 -38.80
CA THR A 193 -3.19 -31.45 -37.95
C THR A 193 -3.45 -31.07 -36.51
N SER A 194 -4.68 -31.23 -36.04
CA SER A 194 -4.97 -31.17 -34.58
C SER A 194 -4.48 -32.45 -33.92
N SER A 195 -3.89 -32.34 -32.73
CA SER A 195 -3.27 -33.47 -32.04
C SER A 195 -3.21 -33.24 -30.53
N HIS A 196 -3.08 -34.34 -29.77
CA HIS A 196 -2.88 -34.32 -28.33
C HIS A 196 -3.97 -33.57 -27.54
N ASN A 197 -5.24 -33.74 -27.93
CA ASN A 197 -6.36 -33.12 -27.21
C ASN A 197 -7.07 -34.14 -26.33
N LEU A 198 -7.59 -33.72 -25.18
CA LEU A 198 -8.38 -34.55 -24.28
C LEU A 198 -9.85 -34.12 -24.33
N LEU A 199 -10.74 -35.07 -24.61
CA LEU A 199 -12.18 -34.86 -24.59
C LEU A 199 -12.79 -35.72 -23.49
N PHE A 200 -13.54 -35.12 -22.56
CA PHE A 200 -14.09 -35.84 -21.40
C PHE A 200 -15.49 -35.35 -21.03
N SER A 201 -16.45 -36.25 -20.77
CA SER A 201 -17.75 -35.88 -20.19
C SER A 201 -18.56 -34.86 -21.03
N ASN A 202 -18.41 -34.88 -22.36
CA ASN A 202 -19.20 -34.02 -23.25
C ASN A 202 -20.46 -34.75 -23.72
N ALA A 203 -21.65 -34.24 -23.39
CA ALA A 203 -22.91 -34.99 -23.57
C ALA A 203 -23.23 -35.33 -25.04
N THR A 204 -22.85 -34.46 -25.97
CA THR A 204 -22.88 -34.69 -27.41
C THR A 204 -21.48 -34.49 -27.97
N SER A 205 -20.90 -35.53 -28.56
CA SER A 205 -19.66 -35.41 -29.31
C SER A 205 -19.93 -35.46 -30.81
N ASN A 206 -19.65 -34.36 -31.51
CA ASN A 206 -19.62 -34.34 -32.98
C ASN A 206 -18.16 -34.34 -33.51
N PHE A 207 -17.20 -34.72 -32.65
CA PHE A 207 -15.77 -34.73 -33.00
C PHE A 207 -15.43 -35.99 -33.82
N PHE A 208 -15.60 -35.91 -35.14
CA PHE A 208 -15.41 -37.05 -36.04
C PHE A 208 -13.92 -37.40 -36.30
N PRO A 209 -13.54 -38.69 -36.31
CA PRO A 209 -12.18 -39.14 -36.63
C PRO A 209 -11.75 -38.89 -38.09
N SER A 210 -12.66 -38.52 -39.00
CA SER A 210 -12.33 -38.19 -40.39
C SER A 210 -11.69 -36.81 -40.57
N ILE A 211 -11.69 -35.99 -39.51
CA ILE A 211 -11.20 -34.60 -39.52
C ILE A 211 -9.83 -34.49 -38.84
N PHE A 212 -9.44 -35.48 -38.01
CA PHE A 212 -8.22 -35.45 -37.21
C PHE A 212 -7.43 -36.75 -37.40
N THR A 213 -6.26 -36.65 -38.04
CA THR A 213 -5.36 -37.79 -38.24
C THR A 213 -4.74 -38.19 -36.89
N THR A 214 -5.43 -39.07 -36.18
CA THR A 214 -4.92 -40.01 -35.16
C THR A 214 -3.52 -39.74 -34.61
N PHE A 215 -3.43 -39.00 -33.50
CA PHE A 215 -2.50 -39.26 -32.40
C PHE A 215 -3.09 -38.65 -31.11
N ALA A 216 -3.34 -39.51 -30.11
CA ALA A 216 -3.73 -39.20 -28.74
C ALA A 216 -4.96 -38.29 -28.55
N ILE A 217 -6.12 -38.73 -29.05
CA ILE A 217 -7.41 -38.27 -28.51
C ILE A 217 -7.82 -39.31 -27.47
N TYR A 218 -7.76 -38.97 -26.18
CA TYR A 218 -8.42 -39.76 -25.14
C TYR A 218 -9.90 -39.43 -25.22
N GLN A 219 -10.62 -40.22 -26.01
CA GLN A 219 -12.04 -40.05 -26.31
C GLN A 219 -12.88 -41.04 -25.49
N ASP A 220 -12.55 -41.21 -24.21
CA ASP A 220 -13.41 -41.98 -23.32
C ASP A 220 -13.62 -41.23 -21.99
N ASP A 221 -14.81 -41.41 -21.43
CA ASP A 221 -15.22 -40.86 -20.13
C ASP A 221 -14.46 -41.51 -18.94
N SER A 222 -13.39 -42.26 -19.20
CA SER A 222 -12.48 -42.80 -18.18
C SER A 222 -11.20 -41.98 -18.00
N HIS A 223 -10.95 -40.97 -18.85
CA HIS A 223 -9.80 -40.07 -18.77
C HIS A 223 -10.20 -38.66 -18.26
N ASP A 224 -10.75 -38.61 -17.04
CA ASP A 224 -10.99 -37.34 -16.33
C ASP A 224 -9.68 -36.51 -16.31
N PRO A 225 -9.68 -35.24 -16.74
CA PRO A 225 -8.49 -34.39 -16.67
C PRO A 225 -7.98 -34.21 -15.24
N LEU A 226 -8.81 -34.45 -14.21
CA LEU A 226 -8.47 -34.35 -12.81
C LEU A 226 -7.91 -32.96 -12.46
N PHE A 227 -8.65 -31.91 -12.82
CA PHE A 227 -8.36 -30.55 -12.41
C PHE A 227 -8.32 -30.42 -10.88
N VAL A 228 -7.47 -29.52 -10.37
CA VAL A 228 -7.30 -29.28 -8.92
C VAL A 228 -8.60 -28.77 -8.30
N ALA A 229 -9.10 -27.62 -8.76
CA ALA A 229 -10.33 -27.00 -8.29
C ALA A 229 -10.94 -26.08 -9.37
N PRO A 230 -11.54 -26.63 -10.43
CA PRO A 230 -12.00 -25.85 -11.58
C PRO A 230 -13.12 -24.86 -11.24
N ASP A 231 -13.97 -25.16 -10.24
CA ASP A 231 -14.99 -24.21 -9.74
C ASP A 231 -14.38 -22.97 -9.06
N ASN A 232 -13.10 -23.03 -8.70
CA ASN A 232 -12.32 -21.90 -8.17
C ASN A 232 -11.31 -21.37 -9.21
N ASN A 233 -11.49 -21.68 -10.49
CA ASN A 233 -10.61 -21.30 -11.61
C ASN A 233 -9.21 -21.96 -11.59
N ASP A 234 -9.01 -23.01 -10.78
CA ASP A 234 -7.75 -23.75 -10.74
C ASP A 234 -7.80 -24.99 -11.64
N PHE A 235 -7.37 -24.80 -12.90
CA PHE A 235 -7.27 -25.83 -13.93
C PHE A 235 -5.89 -26.50 -13.99
N HIS A 236 -5.05 -26.37 -12.95
CA HIS A 236 -3.87 -27.23 -12.83
C HIS A 236 -4.30 -28.69 -12.70
N LEU A 237 -3.38 -29.61 -13.01
CA LEU A 237 -3.63 -31.04 -13.00
C LEU A 237 -3.25 -31.66 -11.65
N LYS A 238 -4.00 -32.65 -11.19
CA LYS A 238 -3.61 -33.51 -10.05
C LYS A 238 -2.57 -34.55 -10.47
N ALA A 239 -1.88 -35.14 -9.48
CA ALA A 239 -0.76 -36.06 -9.70
C ALA A 239 -1.08 -37.34 -10.49
N THR A 240 -2.35 -37.73 -10.58
CA THR A 240 -2.79 -38.91 -11.34
C THR A 240 -3.51 -38.54 -12.63
N SER A 241 -3.47 -37.27 -13.04
CA SER A 241 -4.12 -36.82 -14.27
C SER A 241 -3.56 -37.55 -15.49
N PRO A 242 -4.43 -38.06 -16.38
CA PRO A 242 -4.03 -38.61 -17.68
C PRO A 242 -3.55 -37.52 -18.65
N ALA A 243 -3.84 -36.25 -18.39
CA ALA A 243 -3.37 -35.12 -19.20
C ALA A 243 -1.90 -34.75 -18.91
N ARG A 244 -1.34 -35.23 -17.79
CA ARG A 244 0.04 -34.92 -17.40
C ARG A 244 1.04 -35.62 -18.31
N ASN A 245 1.95 -34.86 -18.92
CA ASN A 245 2.97 -35.32 -19.87
C ASN A 245 2.42 -36.16 -21.03
N ALA A 246 1.14 -36.01 -21.36
CA ALA A 246 0.48 -36.71 -22.47
C ALA A 246 0.42 -35.88 -23.76
N GLY A 247 0.84 -34.62 -23.66
CA GLY A 247 0.82 -33.62 -24.70
C GLY A 247 2.10 -33.54 -25.51
N SER A 248 2.03 -32.85 -26.65
CA SER A 248 3.23 -32.42 -27.36
C SER A 248 3.03 -31.09 -28.08
N ILE A 249 4.02 -30.20 -27.91
CA ILE A 249 4.08 -28.89 -28.57
C ILE A 249 5.47 -28.77 -29.20
N ASP A 250 5.51 -28.53 -30.50
CA ASP A 250 6.75 -28.39 -31.29
C ASP A 250 7.74 -29.56 -31.09
N GLY A 251 7.23 -30.76 -30.78
CA GLY A 251 8.02 -31.97 -30.52
C GLY A 251 8.55 -32.11 -29.08
N SER A 252 8.28 -31.16 -28.19
CA SER A 252 8.52 -31.28 -26.76
C SER A 252 7.34 -31.96 -26.05
N LEU A 253 7.60 -32.74 -25.00
CA LEU A 253 6.54 -33.28 -24.13
C LEU A 253 5.97 -32.16 -23.28
N ALA A 254 4.64 -32.15 -23.12
CA ALA A 254 3.92 -31.15 -22.34
C ALA A 254 2.72 -31.79 -21.63
N ASP A 255 2.20 -31.13 -20.61
CA ASP A 255 0.85 -31.41 -20.13
C ASP A 255 -0.17 -30.94 -21.16
N ILE A 256 -1.30 -31.64 -21.29
CA ILE A 256 -2.43 -31.17 -22.10
C ILE A 256 -3.23 -30.16 -21.27
N GLY A 257 -3.62 -29.02 -21.85
CA GLY A 257 -4.48 -28.01 -21.22
C GLY A 257 -3.79 -26.67 -20.96
N ALA A 258 -4.47 -25.80 -20.19
CA ALA A 258 -4.15 -24.38 -20.02
C ALA A 258 -2.80 -24.07 -19.36
N TYR A 259 -2.28 -24.99 -18.57
CA TYR A 259 -1.02 -24.85 -17.84
C TYR A 259 0.08 -25.77 -18.40
N GLY A 260 -0.12 -26.30 -19.61
CA GLY A 260 0.84 -27.17 -20.27
C GLY A 260 1.71 -26.43 -21.27
N GLY A 261 2.95 -26.90 -21.46
CA GLY A 261 3.82 -26.41 -22.53
C GLY A 261 4.70 -25.21 -22.16
N PRO A 262 5.54 -24.76 -23.12
CA PRO A 262 6.55 -23.74 -22.88
C PRO A 262 5.99 -22.33 -22.64
N ASP A 263 4.78 -22.06 -23.15
CA ASP A 263 4.11 -20.75 -23.00
C ASP A 263 3.21 -20.69 -21.74
N ALA A 264 3.12 -21.76 -20.95
CA ALA A 264 2.23 -21.84 -19.79
C ALA A 264 2.55 -20.76 -18.74
N ASP A 265 1.53 -20.32 -18.00
CA ASP A 265 1.71 -19.48 -16.82
C ASP A 265 2.54 -20.25 -15.77
N PRO A 266 3.76 -19.81 -15.44
CA PRO A 266 4.63 -20.52 -14.51
C PRO A 266 4.25 -20.24 -13.05
N ILE A 267 3.29 -19.38 -12.76
CA ILE A 267 2.93 -18.98 -11.40
C ILE A 267 1.97 -20.01 -10.80
N PRO A 268 2.36 -20.74 -9.74
CA PRO A 268 1.46 -21.67 -9.07
C PRO A 268 0.19 -21.00 -8.57
N PHE A 269 -0.91 -21.76 -8.54
CA PHE A 269 -2.16 -21.28 -8.01
C PHE A 269 -2.04 -20.89 -6.52
N GLN A 270 -2.77 -19.84 -6.15
CA GLN A 270 -2.64 -19.19 -4.85
C GLN A 270 -3.17 -20.09 -3.71
N VAL A 271 -2.50 -20.09 -2.55
CA VAL A 271 -2.89 -20.91 -1.39
C VAL A 271 -4.17 -20.38 -0.71
N SER A 272 -5.25 -21.14 -0.70
CA SER A 272 -6.52 -20.76 -0.08
C SER A 272 -6.65 -21.17 1.39
N GLY A 273 -7.66 -20.61 2.07
CA GLY A 273 -8.12 -21.11 3.38
C GLY A 273 -7.16 -20.90 4.54
N LEU A 274 -6.15 -20.03 4.42
CA LEU A 274 -5.24 -19.72 5.51
C LEU A 274 -5.99 -19.22 6.75
N LYS A 275 -5.82 -19.93 7.85
CA LYS A 275 -6.31 -19.62 9.19
C LYS A 275 -5.13 -19.63 10.14
N ILE A 276 -5.07 -18.61 10.98
CA ILE A 276 -4.01 -18.47 11.97
C ILE A 276 -4.69 -18.26 13.33
N THR A 277 -4.24 -18.99 14.35
CA THR A 277 -4.75 -18.90 15.71
C THR A 277 -3.59 -18.76 16.70
N ALA A 278 -3.87 -18.24 17.90
CA ALA A 278 -2.90 -18.25 18.99
C ALA A 278 -2.44 -19.68 19.30
N GLY A 279 -1.15 -19.82 19.57
CA GLY A 279 -0.51 -21.06 20.01
C GLY A 279 -0.68 -21.31 21.51
N SER A 280 0.03 -22.32 22.00
CA SER A 280 -0.03 -22.74 23.41
C SER A 280 0.70 -21.76 24.34
N ASN A 281 1.71 -21.05 23.82
CA ASN A 281 2.41 -19.98 24.54
C ASN A 281 1.94 -18.59 24.05
N THR A 282 2.18 -17.55 24.87
CA THR A 282 1.70 -16.17 24.61
C THR A 282 2.16 -15.56 23.28
N ASN A 283 3.23 -16.10 22.69
CA ASN A 283 3.89 -15.60 21.49
C ASN A 283 3.96 -16.63 20.36
N ASP A 284 3.30 -17.79 20.51
CA ASP A 284 3.27 -18.81 19.46
C ASP A 284 2.06 -18.58 18.54
N LEU A 285 2.20 -18.90 17.26
CA LEU A 285 1.12 -18.86 16.27
C LEU A 285 0.98 -20.23 15.61
N ASN A 286 -0.25 -20.70 15.44
CA ASN A 286 -0.57 -21.89 14.69
C ASN A 286 -1.24 -21.50 13.37
N LEU A 287 -0.74 -22.03 12.26
CA LEU A 287 -1.22 -21.78 10.91
C LEU A 287 -1.83 -23.08 10.34
N LYS A 288 -2.91 -22.93 9.59
CA LYS A 288 -3.54 -24.01 8.81
C LYS A 288 -4.06 -23.44 7.51
N TRP A 289 -3.89 -24.14 6.39
CA TRP A 289 -4.39 -23.73 5.08
C TRP A 289 -5.06 -24.90 4.35
N ASP A 290 -5.65 -24.63 3.19
CA ASP A 290 -6.16 -25.68 2.30
C ASP A 290 -5.02 -26.23 1.45
N ALA A 291 -5.00 -27.55 1.22
CA ALA A 291 -3.98 -28.16 0.37
C ALA A 291 -4.11 -27.67 -1.08
N ASN A 292 -3.01 -27.17 -1.64
CA ASN A 292 -2.85 -27.08 -3.09
C ASN A 292 -2.51 -28.50 -3.60
N ASN A 293 -3.37 -29.05 -4.46
CA ASN A 293 -3.26 -30.43 -4.95
C ASN A 293 -2.69 -30.52 -6.37
N ALA A 294 -2.14 -29.41 -6.92
CA ALA A 294 -1.43 -29.46 -8.18
C ALA A 294 -0.19 -30.35 -8.03
N TYR A 295 0.06 -31.20 -9.02
CA TYR A 295 1.04 -32.27 -8.91
C TYR A 295 2.49 -31.79 -8.75
N ASN A 296 2.75 -30.57 -9.21
CA ASN A 296 4.07 -29.95 -9.25
C ASN A 296 4.40 -29.19 -7.95
N ILE A 297 3.46 -29.02 -7.01
CA ILE A 297 3.74 -28.35 -5.73
C ILE A 297 4.60 -29.23 -4.84
N THR A 298 5.74 -28.69 -4.39
CA THR A 298 6.71 -29.41 -3.56
C THR A 298 6.64 -29.02 -2.08
N HIS A 299 6.42 -27.74 -1.79
CA HIS A 299 6.33 -27.22 -0.44
C HIS A 299 5.59 -25.88 -0.39
N TYR A 300 5.32 -25.43 0.82
CA TYR A 300 4.84 -24.08 1.12
C TYR A 300 5.94 -23.30 1.82
N SER A 301 6.16 -22.05 1.44
CA SER A 301 7.03 -21.13 2.18
C SER A 301 6.16 -20.13 2.96
N ILE A 302 6.37 -20.08 4.26
CA ILE A 302 5.64 -19.18 5.16
C ILE A 302 6.58 -18.03 5.53
N TYR A 303 6.24 -16.84 5.07
CA TYR A 303 6.93 -15.60 5.39
C TYR A 303 6.23 -14.94 6.57
N PHE A 304 6.98 -14.37 7.50
CA PHE A 304 6.41 -13.64 8.64
C PHE A 304 7.35 -12.54 9.09
N ASP A 305 6.76 -11.42 9.49
CA ASP A 305 7.47 -10.17 9.81
C ASP A 305 6.59 -9.26 10.69
N THR A 306 7.19 -8.27 11.33
CA THR A 306 6.55 -7.14 12.03
C THR A 306 6.13 -6.02 11.10
N ASP A 307 6.58 -6.05 9.84
CA ASP A 307 6.11 -5.20 8.75
C ASP A 307 5.51 -6.04 7.60
N ALA A 308 4.37 -5.61 7.07
CA ALA A 308 3.74 -6.28 5.94
C ALA A 308 4.54 -6.13 4.63
N SER A 309 5.43 -5.13 4.53
CA SER A 309 6.17 -4.84 3.28
C SER A 309 7.02 -6.01 2.81
N GLY A 310 7.75 -6.67 3.73
CA GLY A 310 8.65 -7.78 3.40
C GLY A 310 7.93 -9.07 2.98
N LEU A 311 6.63 -9.18 3.25
CA LEU A 311 5.84 -10.35 2.87
C LEU A 311 5.49 -10.36 1.38
N LEU A 312 5.35 -9.18 0.77
CA LEU A 312 4.84 -9.03 -0.59
C LEU A 312 5.92 -9.23 -1.65
N ASP A 313 7.18 -8.91 -1.31
CA ASP A 313 8.34 -9.06 -2.18
C ASP A 313 9.26 -10.24 -1.80
N GLY A 314 8.88 -11.01 -0.77
CA GLY A 314 9.65 -12.15 -0.25
C GLY A 314 10.92 -11.74 0.49
N SER A 315 11.08 -10.46 0.85
CA SER A 315 12.22 -9.95 1.60
C SER A 315 12.09 -10.07 3.11
N ALA A 316 10.98 -10.61 3.64
CA ALA A 316 10.79 -10.84 5.07
C ALA A 316 11.89 -11.76 5.65
N GLN A 317 12.74 -11.19 6.51
CA GLN A 317 13.89 -11.88 7.13
C GLN A 317 13.74 -12.02 8.66
N GLU A 318 12.58 -11.72 9.25
CA GLU A 318 12.44 -11.75 10.71
C GLU A 318 12.48 -13.20 11.23
N GLY A 319 13.44 -13.51 12.11
CA GLY A 319 13.60 -14.85 12.68
C GLY A 319 13.92 -15.92 11.63
N PRO A 320 13.30 -17.12 11.68
CA PRO A 320 13.51 -18.17 10.69
C PRO A 320 12.64 -18.00 9.43
N SER A 321 12.20 -16.79 9.09
CA SER A 321 11.46 -16.53 7.85
C SER A 321 12.39 -16.68 6.63
N PRO A 322 11.99 -17.40 5.56
CA PRO A 322 10.77 -18.19 5.45
C PRO A 322 10.87 -19.56 6.17
N LEU A 323 9.75 -20.02 6.72
CA LEU A 323 9.59 -21.40 7.17
C LEU A 323 9.02 -22.26 6.04
N ASP A 324 9.80 -23.22 5.55
CA ASP A 324 9.36 -24.16 4.53
C ASP A 324 8.66 -25.39 5.12
N VAL A 325 7.53 -25.76 4.53
CA VAL A 325 6.69 -26.89 4.95
C VAL A 325 6.41 -27.77 3.74
N ALA A 326 6.97 -28.98 3.74
CA ALA A 326 6.78 -29.94 2.64
C ALA A 326 5.33 -30.42 2.52
N VAL A 327 4.86 -30.65 1.29
CA VAL A 327 3.57 -31.32 1.06
C VAL A 327 3.63 -32.78 1.58
N PRO A 328 2.53 -33.37 2.08
CA PRO A 328 1.15 -32.86 2.10
C PRO A 328 0.79 -32.07 3.36
N THR A 329 1.77 -31.64 4.17
CA THR A 329 1.49 -30.94 5.42
C THR A 329 0.88 -29.57 5.15
N VAL A 330 -0.25 -29.28 5.81
CA VAL A 330 -1.01 -28.02 5.65
C VAL A 330 -1.14 -27.23 6.95
N THR A 331 -0.20 -27.45 7.88
CA THR A 331 -0.16 -26.79 9.18
C THR A 331 1.27 -26.43 9.56
N ALA A 332 1.44 -25.32 10.27
CA ALA A 332 2.73 -24.91 10.83
C ALA A 332 2.56 -24.25 12.19
N SER A 333 3.60 -24.26 13.01
CA SER A 333 3.65 -23.50 14.26
C SER A 333 4.87 -22.59 14.25
N LEU A 334 4.65 -21.29 14.40
CA LEU A 334 5.70 -20.30 14.60
C LEU A 334 5.92 -20.19 16.11
N THR A 335 7.14 -20.48 16.56
CA THR A 335 7.52 -20.44 17.98
C THR A 335 8.70 -19.50 18.18
N ASN A 336 8.87 -18.99 19.40
CA ASN A 336 9.95 -18.07 19.78
C ASN A 336 9.99 -16.76 18.98
N ILE A 337 8.82 -16.23 18.58
CA ILE A 337 8.78 -14.96 17.87
C ILE A 337 9.20 -13.85 18.85
N SER A 338 10.34 -13.21 18.60
CA SER A 338 10.94 -12.20 19.47
C SER A 338 11.00 -10.86 18.77
N PHE A 339 10.52 -9.81 19.44
CA PHE A 339 10.60 -8.44 18.92
C PHE A 339 11.95 -7.80 19.26
N PRO A 340 12.47 -6.93 18.38
CA PRO A 340 13.55 -6.04 18.77
C PRO A 340 13.12 -5.21 19.99
N PRO A 341 13.96 -5.10 21.03
CA PRO A 341 13.62 -4.34 22.24
C PRO A 341 13.40 -2.86 21.92
N LEU A 342 12.36 -2.26 22.51
CA LEU A 342 12.12 -0.82 22.39
C LEU A 342 13.23 -0.04 23.12
N ALA A 343 13.75 0.99 22.45
CA ALA A 343 14.67 1.93 23.08
C ALA A 343 13.94 2.74 24.18
N ALA A 344 14.64 3.04 25.28
CA ALA A 344 14.12 3.95 26.29
C ALA A 344 13.92 5.36 25.69
N PRO A 345 12.83 6.08 26.03
CA PRO A 345 12.65 7.47 25.62
C PRO A 345 13.82 8.37 26.06
N VAL A 346 14.24 9.26 25.17
CA VAL A 346 15.36 10.19 25.40
C VAL A 346 14.92 11.66 25.27
N ASN A 347 15.77 12.57 25.73
CA ASN A 347 15.52 14.02 25.77
C ASN A 347 14.24 14.38 26.53
N VAL A 348 13.99 13.68 27.65
CA VAL A 348 12.88 14.01 28.53
C VAL A 348 13.16 15.38 29.15
N SER A 349 12.20 16.30 29.04
CA SER A 349 12.30 17.63 29.62
C SER A 349 10.95 18.12 30.14
N THR A 350 11.00 19.00 31.14
CA THR A 350 9.84 19.49 31.87
C THR A 350 9.68 21.00 31.73
N LEU A 351 8.43 21.46 31.83
CA LEU A 351 8.07 22.87 31.95
C LEU A 351 7.02 23.00 33.05
N PRO A 352 7.34 23.63 34.19
CA PRO A 352 6.42 23.72 35.31
C PRO A 352 5.32 24.76 35.05
N GLY A 353 4.19 24.58 35.71
CA GLY A 353 3.05 25.50 35.71
C GLY A 353 2.18 25.31 36.95
N ASN A 354 1.10 26.09 37.05
CA ASN A 354 0.22 26.01 38.23
C ASN A 354 -0.44 24.65 38.36
N THR A 355 -0.14 23.97 39.48
CA THR A 355 -0.62 22.62 39.82
C THR A 355 -0.36 21.60 38.70
N ALA A 356 0.65 21.84 37.86
CA ALA A 356 0.87 21.10 36.64
C ALA A 356 2.34 21.13 36.18
N ILE A 357 2.76 20.07 35.48
CA ILE A 357 4.04 20.02 34.78
C ILE A 357 3.78 19.50 33.37
N VAL A 358 4.29 20.19 32.36
CA VAL A 358 4.32 19.68 30.98
C VAL A 358 5.60 18.90 30.79
N VAL A 359 5.50 17.69 30.25
CA VAL A 359 6.62 16.77 29.98
C VAL A 359 6.70 16.55 28.47
N THR A 360 7.91 16.55 27.92
CA THR A 360 8.17 16.29 26.49
C THR A 360 9.33 15.30 26.32
N TRP A 361 9.32 14.52 25.24
CA TRP A 361 10.36 13.52 24.92
C TRP A 361 10.51 13.32 23.40
N SER A 362 11.55 12.60 22.98
CA SER A 362 11.74 12.21 21.56
C SER A 362 10.91 10.97 21.21
N ALA A 363 10.40 10.91 19.99
CA ALA A 363 9.68 9.72 19.50
C ALA A 363 10.62 8.50 19.42
N VAL A 364 10.13 7.35 19.87
CA VAL A 364 10.81 6.04 19.80
C VAL A 364 10.27 5.28 18.58
N THR A 365 11.16 4.77 17.73
CA THR A 365 10.81 3.93 16.58
C THR A 365 10.04 2.70 17.04
N ASN A 366 8.96 2.35 16.32
CA ASN A 366 8.06 1.22 16.62
C ASN A 366 7.25 1.33 17.92
N ALA A 367 7.26 2.46 18.63
CA ALA A 367 6.37 2.68 19.76
C ALA A 367 4.93 2.96 19.28
N THR A 368 3.94 2.26 19.85
CA THR A 368 2.51 2.52 19.63
C THR A 368 1.91 3.47 20.68
N GLY A 369 2.65 3.74 21.76
CA GLY A 369 2.25 4.69 22.79
C GLY A 369 3.31 4.85 23.89
N TYR A 370 3.00 5.70 24.86
CA TYR A 370 3.88 5.99 25.99
C TYR A 370 3.11 5.98 27.31
N ARG A 371 3.83 5.70 28.40
CA ARG A 371 3.34 5.88 29.76
C ARG A 371 4.26 6.81 30.53
N ILE A 372 3.67 7.63 31.40
CA ILE A 372 4.41 8.52 32.30
C ILE A 372 4.35 7.96 33.71
N HIS A 373 5.53 7.78 34.29
CA HIS A 373 5.73 7.42 35.67
C HIS A 373 6.10 8.69 36.44
N TYR A 374 5.34 9.06 37.48
CA TYR A 374 5.67 10.24 38.27
C TYR A 374 5.26 10.10 39.74
N GLY A 375 6.04 10.68 40.64
CA GLY A 375 5.81 10.60 42.09
C GLY A 375 6.72 11.51 42.90
N THR A 376 6.59 11.48 44.21
CA THR A 376 7.36 12.35 45.15
C THR A 376 8.62 11.69 45.67
N SER A 377 8.92 10.46 45.23
CA SER A 377 10.12 9.71 45.58
C SER A 377 10.77 9.11 44.32
N SER A 378 12.10 9.25 44.22
CA SER A 378 12.86 8.71 43.08
C SER A 378 12.67 7.20 42.94
N GLY A 379 12.40 6.74 41.71
CA GLY A 379 12.23 5.34 41.36
C GLY A 379 11.04 4.61 41.99
N ASN A 380 10.15 5.32 42.71
CA ASN A 380 8.95 4.74 43.32
C ASN A 380 7.72 5.56 42.94
N TYR A 381 6.97 5.05 41.97
CA TYR A 381 5.81 5.72 41.40
C TYR A 381 4.54 4.87 41.57
N PRO A 382 3.34 5.49 41.65
CA PRO A 382 2.07 4.79 41.49
C PRO A 382 1.95 4.17 40.07
N PRO A 383 0.86 3.41 39.78
CA PRO A 383 0.62 2.89 38.45
C PRO A 383 0.76 3.98 37.37
N PRO A 384 1.49 3.70 36.28
CA PRO A 384 1.84 4.72 35.31
C PRO A 384 0.63 5.19 34.51
N LEU A 385 0.68 6.45 34.08
CA LEU A 385 -0.35 7.08 33.28
C LEU A 385 -0.11 6.79 31.81
N ASP A 386 -0.99 6.03 31.16
CA ASP A 386 -0.98 5.88 29.69
C ASP A 386 -1.41 7.19 29.04
N VAL A 387 -0.56 7.72 28.17
CA VAL A 387 -0.77 8.99 27.47
C VAL A 387 -0.98 8.80 25.97
N GLY A 388 -1.02 7.56 25.49
CA GLY A 388 -1.15 7.21 24.08
C GLY A 388 0.07 7.60 23.25
N ASN A 389 -0.10 7.67 21.91
CA ASN A 389 0.98 8.01 20.98
C ASN A 389 1.19 9.53 20.86
N THR A 390 1.69 10.14 21.92
CA THR A 390 2.12 11.54 21.97
C THR A 390 3.57 11.64 22.42
N THR A 391 4.23 12.76 22.14
CA THR A 391 5.56 13.11 22.67
C THR A 391 5.52 14.30 23.63
N LEU A 392 4.30 14.72 24.01
CA LEU A 392 4.03 15.80 24.95
C LEU A 392 2.80 15.46 25.79
N TYR A 393 2.89 15.69 27.10
CA TYR A 393 1.75 15.55 28.00
C TYR A 393 1.79 16.55 29.16
N LYS A 394 0.62 16.95 29.67
CA LYS A 394 0.51 17.84 30.83
C LYS A 394 -0.04 17.07 32.03
N ILE A 395 0.82 16.82 33.01
CA ILE A 395 0.42 16.29 34.32
C ILE A 395 -0.28 17.42 35.08
N THR A 396 -1.44 17.15 35.68
CA THR A 396 -2.24 18.13 36.43
C THR A 396 -2.63 17.59 37.81
N GLY A 397 -3.07 18.48 38.71
CA GLY A 397 -3.46 18.10 40.06
C GLY A 397 -2.28 17.91 41.00
N LEU A 398 -1.12 18.47 40.65
CA LEU A 398 0.08 18.44 41.47
C LEU A 398 0.02 19.51 42.57
N THR A 399 0.60 19.23 43.73
CA THR A 399 0.85 20.23 44.76
C THR A 399 1.98 21.16 44.29
N ASN A 400 1.78 22.46 44.41
CA ASN A 400 2.84 23.41 44.06
C ASN A 400 4.00 23.34 45.06
N ASN A 401 5.21 23.56 44.56
CA ASN A 401 6.48 23.52 45.30
C ASN A 401 6.81 22.15 45.93
N GLU A 402 6.14 21.09 45.50
CA GLU A 402 6.49 19.72 45.83
C GLU A 402 7.35 19.14 44.69
N LEU A 403 8.50 18.56 45.04
CA LEU A 403 9.42 17.97 44.07
C LEU A 403 8.82 16.68 43.51
N ILE A 404 8.66 16.62 42.19
CA ILE A 404 8.14 15.48 41.45
C ILE A 404 9.27 14.88 40.62
N TYR A 405 9.42 13.57 40.72
CA TYR A 405 10.29 12.73 39.90
C TYR A 405 9.46 12.17 38.75
N ILE A 406 9.98 12.23 37.53
CA ILE A 406 9.25 11.87 36.30
C ILE A 406 10.15 11.01 35.41
N ALA A 407 9.61 9.89 34.93
CA ALA A 407 10.22 9.06 33.89
C ALA A 407 9.17 8.69 32.84
N VAL A 408 9.63 8.45 31.60
CA VAL A 408 8.77 8.08 30.47
C VAL A 408 9.16 6.70 29.98
N GLU A 409 8.15 5.90 29.66
CA GLU A 409 8.29 4.54 29.14
C GLU A 409 7.58 4.47 27.78
N ALA A 410 8.21 3.90 26.77
CA ALA A 410 7.55 3.58 25.52
C ALA A 410 6.93 2.20 25.60
N TYR A 411 5.82 1.98 24.88
CA TYR A 411 5.27 0.66 24.68
C TYR A 411 4.90 0.40 23.22
N ASN A 412 4.88 -0.87 22.85
CA ASN A 412 4.39 -1.37 21.59
C ASN A 412 3.41 -2.51 21.84
N ASN A 413 2.30 -2.51 21.12
CA ASN A 413 1.44 -3.68 20.94
C ASN A 413 1.74 -4.23 19.54
N PRO A 414 2.80 -5.04 19.40
CA PRO A 414 3.30 -5.36 18.10
C PRO A 414 2.28 -6.19 17.32
N THR A 415 2.27 -5.92 16.03
CA THR A 415 1.45 -6.62 15.06
C THR A 415 2.34 -7.52 14.23
N PHE A 416 2.05 -8.81 14.19
CA PHE A 416 2.67 -9.71 13.24
C PHE A 416 1.85 -9.84 11.98
N TYR A 417 2.57 -10.01 10.88
CA TYR A 417 2.03 -10.34 9.58
C TYR A 417 2.64 -11.68 9.14
N ALA A 418 1.82 -12.53 8.52
CA ALA A 418 2.29 -13.77 7.92
C ALA A 418 1.65 -13.97 6.55
N GLY A 419 2.46 -14.40 5.58
CA GLY A 419 2.03 -14.76 4.24
C GLY A 419 2.49 -16.16 3.89
N ILE A 420 1.72 -16.84 3.05
CA ILE A 420 2.06 -18.18 2.57
C ILE A 420 2.05 -18.20 1.04
N VAL A 421 3.02 -18.90 0.46
CA VAL A 421 3.08 -19.19 -0.98
C VAL A 421 3.19 -20.70 -1.18
N ALA A 422 2.65 -21.18 -2.29
CA ALA A 422 2.97 -22.50 -2.81
C ALA A 422 4.22 -22.38 -3.69
N VAL A 423 5.08 -23.40 -3.64
CA VAL A 423 6.30 -23.49 -4.44
C VAL A 423 6.27 -24.77 -5.27
N ASP A 424 6.47 -24.64 -6.58
CA ASP A 424 6.52 -25.79 -7.49
C ASP A 424 7.89 -26.48 -7.53
N ASP A 425 8.06 -27.46 -8.41
CA ASP A 425 9.30 -28.22 -8.62
C ASP A 425 10.31 -27.50 -9.52
N GLN A 426 9.95 -26.36 -10.12
CA GLN A 426 10.86 -25.42 -10.77
C GLN A 426 11.30 -24.28 -9.84
N GLY A 427 10.72 -24.18 -8.65
CA GLY A 427 10.99 -23.12 -7.67
C GLY A 427 10.19 -21.83 -7.93
N ASN A 428 9.22 -21.84 -8.85
CA ASN A 428 8.29 -20.73 -8.99
C ASN A 428 7.39 -20.66 -7.77
N LYS A 429 7.03 -19.43 -7.39
CA LYS A 429 6.23 -19.16 -6.20
C LYS A 429 4.90 -18.56 -6.63
N SER A 430 3.81 -19.05 -6.07
CA SER A 430 2.53 -18.35 -6.20
C SER A 430 2.70 -16.92 -5.69
N LYS A 431 1.99 -15.94 -6.26
CA LYS A 431 1.89 -14.63 -5.57
C LYS A 431 1.40 -14.87 -4.15
N PRO A 432 1.98 -14.23 -3.12
CA PRO A 432 1.51 -14.41 -1.76
C PRO A 432 0.03 -14.12 -1.72
N LEU A 433 -0.74 -15.09 -1.22
CA LEU A 433 -2.09 -14.79 -0.74
C LEU A 433 -1.85 -13.90 0.47
N GLY A 434 -1.80 -12.59 0.20
CA GLY A 434 -1.60 -11.53 1.17
C GLY A 434 -2.82 -11.46 2.07
N TYR A 435 -3.07 -12.49 2.87
CA TYR A 435 -3.83 -12.32 4.07
C TYR A 435 -2.90 -11.64 5.07
N ILE A 436 -2.88 -10.31 5.00
CA ILE A 436 -2.28 -9.45 6.01
C ILE A 436 -3.18 -9.55 7.25
N HIS A 437 -3.12 -10.69 7.94
CA HIS A 437 -3.76 -10.83 9.23
C HIS A 437 -2.80 -10.27 10.28
N SER A 438 -3.08 -9.05 10.71
CA SER A 438 -2.46 -8.42 11.86
C SER A 438 -2.87 -9.16 13.12
N PHE A 439 -1.92 -9.78 13.83
CA PHE A 439 -2.15 -10.24 15.19
C PHE A 439 -1.60 -9.22 16.17
N PRO A 440 -2.43 -8.57 17.02
CA PRO A 440 -1.86 -8.01 18.24
C PRO A 440 -1.34 -9.20 19.06
N THR A 441 -0.06 -9.20 19.43
CA THR A 441 0.36 -10.13 20.48
C THR A 441 -0.44 -9.84 21.74
N SER A 442 -0.77 -10.90 22.49
CA SER A 442 -1.45 -10.75 23.79
C SER A 442 -0.61 -9.97 24.82
N SER A 443 0.67 -9.74 24.54
CA SER A 443 1.65 -9.04 25.35
C SER A 443 1.93 -7.64 24.82
N THR A 444 1.74 -6.63 25.68
CA THR A 444 2.32 -5.29 25.48
C THR A 444 3.79 -5.32 25.86
N TYR A 445 4.66 -4.85 24.97
CA TYR A 445 6.09 -4.74 25.20
C TYR A 445 6.43 -3.34 25.67
N TYR A 446 7.22 -3.25 26.74
CA TYR A 446 7.65 -1.99 27.33
C TYR A 446 9.15 -1.80 27.17
N SER A 447 9.56 -0.56 26.91
CA SER A 447 10.98 -0.17 26.97
C SER A 447 11.48 -0.14 28.42
N LEU A 448 12.78 0.05 28.61
CA LEU A 448 13.28 0.59 29.87
C LEU A 448 12.72 2.01 30.09
N LEU A 449 12.65 2.44 31.35
CA LEU A 449 12.37 3.84 31.68
C LEU A 449 13.45 4.76 31.11
N SER A 450 13.05 5.97 30.71
CA SER A 450 13.97 7.06 30.45
C SER A 450 14.84 7.36 31.68
N SER A 451 15.89 8.16 31.50
CA SER A 451 16.50 8.84 32.64
C SER A 451 15.44 9.67 33.37
N GLU A 452 15.47 9.62 34.71
CA GLU A 452 14.55 10.37 35.56
C GLU A 452 14.88 11.86 35.51
N VAL A 453 13.85 12.67 35.36
CA VAL A 453 13.92 14.13 35.47
C VAL A 453 13.13 14.59 36.69
N THR A 454 13.49 15.75 37.24
CA THR A 454 12.82 16.31 38.42
C THR A 454 12.37 17.73 38.15
N ASP A 455 11.20 18.08 38.67
CA ASP A 455 10.66 19.44 38.63
C ASP A 455 9.60 19.62 39.73
N TYR A 456 9.09 20.83 39.93
CA TYR A 456 8.00 21.12 40.86
C TYR A 456 6.92 21.95 40.18
N ALA A 457 5.64 21.74 40.52
CA ALA A 457 4.58 22.61 40.01
C ALA A 457 4.73 24.02 40.61
N GLU A 458 4.63 25.05 39.77
CA GLU A 458 4.81 26.44 40.19
C GLU A 458 3.48 27.03 40.67
N ALA A 459 3.40 27.57 41.90
CA ALA A 459 2.19 28.23 42.36
C ALA A 459 1.74 29.36 41.42
N GLY A 460 0.52 29.24 40.88
CA GLY A 460 -0.16 30.29 40.15
C GLY A 460 -0.54 31.40 41.10
N VAL A 461 0.39 32.33 41.35
CA VAL A 461 0.13 33.47 42.23
C VAL A 461 -0.88 34.41 41.53
N MET A 462 -2.11 34.48 42.04
CA MET A 462 -2.91 35.70 41.91
C MET A 462 -2.20 36.77 42.73
N PHE A 463 -1.60 37.77 42.08
CA PHE A 463 -0.99 38.91 42.78
C PHE A 463 -2.10 39.75 43.44
N PRO A 464 -1.99 40.04 44.75
CA PRO A 464 -1.14 41.14 45.21
C PRO A 464 -0.20 40.78 46.38
N ASP A 465 0.89 41.55 46.48
CA ASP A 465 1.88 41.64 47.57
C ASP A 465 2.98 40.57 47.73
N LEU A 466 4.19 40.96 47.28
CA LEU A 466 5.56 40.80 47.84
C LEU A 466 6.61 40.34 46.79
N PRO A 467 7.91 40.51 47.08
CA PRO A 467 8.82 41.55 46.60
C PRO A 467 9.44 41.25 45.22
N ASN A 468 9.82 42.34 44.55
CA ASN A 468 10.16 42.41 43.13
C ASN A 468 11.60 42.02 42.81
N GLU A 469 11.80 40.93 42.05
CA GLU A 469 13.02 40.81 41.23
C GLU A 469 12.83 40.22 39.81
N TYR A 470 11.68 39.61 39.47
CA TYR A 470 11.60 38.84 38.21
C TYR A 470 10.45 39.15 37.23
N ASN A 471 9.49 40.04 37.55
CA ASN A 471 8.31 40.30 36.71
C ASN A 471 8.44 41.47 35.71
N CYS A 472 7.90 41.30 34.50
CA CYS A 472 7.72 42.38 33.53
C CYS A 472 6.29 42.96 33.62
N PHE A 473 6.00 43.77 34.65
CA PHE A 473 4.67 44.32 34.97
C PHE A 473 3.81 44.77 33.78
N ILE A 474 4.29 45.68 32.92
CA ILE A 474 3.51 46.21 31.79
C ILE A 474 3.26 45.12 30.74
N ALA A 475 4.26 44.27 30.47
CA ALA A 475 4.11 43.17 29.50
C ALA A 475 3.14 42.11 30.02
N THR A 476 3.20 41.77 31.30
CA THR A 476 2.25 40.87 31.95
C THR A 476 0.83 41.44 31.95
N ALA A 477 0.67 42.74 32.24
CA ALA A 477 -0.62 43.41 32.18
C ALA A 477 -1.21 43.44 30.76
N ALA A 478 -0.36 43.57 29.74
CA ALA A 478 -0.75 43.62 28.34
C ALA A 478 -1.09 42.23 27.77
N PHE A 479 -0.26 41.22 28.03
CA PHE A 479 -0.38 39.86 27.45
C PHE A 479 -1.12 38.86 28.34
N GLY A 480 -1.48 39.26 29.57
CA GLY A 480 -2.35 38.50 30.47
C GLY A 480 -1.68 37.33 31.20
N SER A 481 -0.40 37.05 30.93
CA SER A 481 0.36 35.98 31.61
C SER A 481 1.85 36.31 31.68
N ASN A 482 2.48 35.97 32.82
CA ASN A 482 3.94 36.03 32.99
C ASN A 482 4.70 34.99 32.13
N LEU A 483 3.98 34.00 31.59
CA LEU A 483 4.48 32.92 30.75
C LEU A 483 4.12 33.12 29.27
N ALA A 484 3.44 34.21 28.91
CA ALA A 484 3.18 34.53 27.52
C ALA A 484 4.53 34.60 26.75
N PRO A 485 4.67 33.98 25.56
CA PRO A 485 5.95 33.92 24.84
C PRO A 485 6.63 35.28 24.68
N GLN A 486 5.83 36.34 24.49
CA GLN A 486 6.28 37.72 24.37
C GLN A 486 6.92 38.25 25.67
N VAL A 487 6.34 37.89 26.82
CA VAL A 487 6.83 38.29 28.15
C VAL A 487 8.10 37.52 28.50
N THR A 488 8.16 36.23 28.16
CA THR A 488 9.34 35.38 28.35
C THR A 488 10.54 35.89 27.55
N LEU A 489 10.34 36.31 26.28
CA LEU A 489 11.40 36.91 25.46
C LEU A 489 11.99 38.17 26.09
N LEU A 490 11.14 39.08 26.59
CA LEU A 490 11.60 40.30 27.27
C LEU A 490 12.34 40.00 28.59
N ARG A 491 11.88 39.00 29.35
CA ARG A 491 12.54 38.53 30.58
C ARG A 491 13.91 37.95 30.31
N GLN A 492 14.03 37.07 29.32
CA GLN A 492 15.31 36.50 28.90
C GLN A 492 16.27 37.58 28.39
N PHE A 493 15.77 38.56 27.65
CA PHE A 493 16.58 39.68 27.16
C PHE A 493 17.09 40.54 28.31
N ARG A 494 16.21 40.88 29.27
CA ARG A 494 16.59 41.57 30.52
C ARG A 494 17.71 40.81 31.24
N ASN A 495 17.53 39.52 31.45
CA ASN A 495 18.46 38.71 32.22
C ASN A 495 19.82 38.54 31.51
N HIS A 496 19.82 38.36 30.20
CA HIS A 496 21.03 38.07 29.43
C HIS A 496 21.79 39.32 28.98
N TYR A 497 21.10 40.44 28.75
CA TYR A 497 21.71 41.66 28.17
C TYR A 497 21.63 42.90 29.07
N LEU A 498 20.61 43.03 29.94
CA LEU A 498 20.48 44.24 30.78
C LEU A 498 21.12 44.05 32.16
N LEU A 499 20.80 42.96 32.87
CA LEU A 499 21.29 42.72 34.24
C LEU A 499 22.82 42.57 34.35
N PRO A 500 23.56 42.04 33.36
CA PRO A 500 25.02 42.01 33.43
C PRO A 500 25.67 43.41 33.37
N ASN A 501 25.01 44.38 32.74
CA ASN A 501 25.53 45.73 32.52
C ASN A 501 25.07 46.71 33.61
N THR A 502 25.97 47.59 34.08
CA THR A 502 25.68 48.61 35.10
C THR A 502 24.55 49.57 34.67
N ILE A 503 24.59 50.05 33.43
CA ILE A 503 23.55 50.90 32.83
C ILE A 503 22.23 50.13 32.69
N GLY A 504 22.30 48.86 32.28
CA GLY A 504 21.12 48.01 32.14
C GLY A 504 20.42 47.76 33.48
N ARG A 505 21.18 47.55 34.57
CA ARG A 505 20.63 47.48 35.93
C ARG A 505 19.91 48.76 36.35
N TRP A 506 20.44 49.93 36.00
CA TRP A 506 19.79 51.21 36.28
C TRP A 506 18.46 51.36 35.51
N VAL A 507 18.44 51.02 34.21
CA VAL A 507 17.21 51.05 33.39
C VAL A 507 16.16 50.11 33.94
N VAL A 508 16.58 48.90 34.33
CA VAL A 508 15.69 47.92 34.98
C VAL A 508 15.17 48.49 36.30
N ALA A 509 16.02 49.01 37.18
CA ALA A 509 15.59 49.60 38.45
C ALA A 509 14.57 50.75 38.25
N LEU A 510 14.77 51.61 37.25
CA LEU A 510 13.83 52.67 36.89
C LEU A 510 12.48 52.11 36.42
N TYR A 511 12.51 51.09 35.56
CA TYR A 511 11.31 50.38 35.12
C TYR A 511 10.54 49.80 36.31
N TYR A 512 11.21 49.10 37.23
CA TYR A 512 10.59 48.52 38.41
C TYR A 512 10.02 49.57 39.38
N ARG A 513 10.59 50.79 39.40
CA ARG A 513 10.09 51.89 40.22
C ARG A 513 8.83 52.55 39.65
N LEU A 514 8.71 52.64 38.32
CA LEU A 514 7.65 53.43 37.66
C LEU A 514 6.52 52.60 37.06
N SER A 515 6.80 51.35 36.69
CA SER A 515 5.86 50.50 35.96
C SER A 515 4.72 49.86 36.77
N PRO A 516 4.78 49.64 38.10
CA PRO A 516 3.71 48.96 38.83
C PRO A 516 2.35 49.67 38.74
N ASP A 517 2.31 50.97 39.02
CA ASP A 517 1.07 51.77 38.98
C ASP A 517 0.49 51.83 37.56
N ALA A 518 1.37 51.99 36.57
CA ALA A 518 0.98 51.97 35.16
C ALA A 518 0.38 50.61 34.75
N ALA A 519 0.99 49.51 35.18
CA ALA A 519 0.51 48.16 34.90
C ALA A 519 -0.85 47.88 35.57
N ALA A 520 -1.08 48.41 36.78
CA ALA A 520 -2.36 48.30 37.49
C ALA A 520 -3.51 49.04 36.78
N VAL A 521 -3.21 50.13 36.07
CA VAL A 521 -4.18 50.85 35.24
C VAL A 521 -4.40 50.13 33.90
N ILE A 522 -3.32 49.67 33.25
CA ILE A 522 -3.38 48.94 31.97
C ILE A 522 -4.19 47.64 32.11
N SER A 523 -4.02 46.90 33.21
CA SER A 523 -4.68 45.60 33.41
C SER A 523 -6.22 45.70 33.47
N LYS A 524 -6.76 46.86 33.86
CA LYS A 524 -8.20 47.12 34.00
C LYS A 524 -8.90 47.57 32.71
N HIS A 525 -8.16 47.94 31.66
CA HIS A 525 -8.73 48.51 30.44
C HIS A 525 -8.21 47.85 29.17
N GLU A 526 -9.08 47.19 28.42
CA GLU A 526 -8.71 46.42 27.20
C GLU A 526 -8.05 47.26 26.09
N TRP A 527 -8.45 48.52 25.95
CA TRP A 527 -7.84 49.41 24.96
C TRP A 527 -6.40 49.79 25.34
N LEU A 528 -6.11 49.97 26.64
CA LEU A 528 -4.76 50.21 27.15
C LEU A 528 -3.86 48.98 27.00
N LYS A 529 -4.41 47.76 27.19
CA LYS A 529 -3.67 46.52 26.88
C LYS A 529 -3.28 46.48 25.41
N SER A 530 -4.19 46.83 24.51
CA SER A 530 -3.91 46.85 23.07
C SER A 530 -2.85 47.88 22.70
N ALA A 531 -2.94 49.10 23.26
CA ALA A 531 -1.91 50.13 23.09
C ALA A 531 -0.54 49.69 23.64
N ALA A 532 -0.52 49.04 24.81
CA ALA A 532 0.70 48.50 25.41
C ALA A 532 1.31 47.37 24.56
N ARG A 533 0.50 46.44 24.01
CA ARG A 533 0.98 45.40 23.08
C ARG A 533 1.65 46.02 21.87
N THR A 534 0.98 46.96 21.20
CA THR A 534 1.50 47.67 20.03
C THR A 534 2.84 48.36 20.32
N THR A 535 2.94 48.99 21.49
CA THR A 535 4.16 49.67 21.92
C THR A 535 5.31 48.70 22.24
N LEU A 536 4.99 47.51 22.76
CA LEU A 536 5.97 46.51 23.16
C LEU A 536 6.48 45.64 22.00
N TYR A 537 5.72 45.48 20.91
CA TYR A 537 6.11 44.61 19.80
C TYR A 537 7.51 44.91 19.20
N PRO A 538 7.92 46.18 18.99
CA PRO A 538 9.28 46.47 18.53
C PRO A 538 10.36 45.97 19.49
N ALA A 539 10.17 46.13 20.80
CA ALA A 539 11.10 45.65 21.82
C ALA A 539 11.12 44.12 21.91
N ILE A 540 9.98 43.46 21.73
CA ILE A 540 9.86 42.00 21.67
C ILE A 540 10.60 41.45 20.43
N GLY A 541 10.44 42.11 19.27
CA GLY A 541 11.16 41.76 18.05
C GLY A 541 12.68 41.88 18.22
N LEU A 542 13.15 42.97 18.85
CA LEU A 542 14.56 43.15 19.18
C LEU A 542 15.06 42.07 20.15
N ALA A 543 14.31 41.79 21.22
CA ALA A 543 14.65 40.74 22.18
C ALA A 543 14.76 39.36 21.49
N ALA A 544 13.82 39.02 20.61
CA ALA A 544 13.85 37.80 19.83
C ALA A 544 15.09 37.75 18.91
N LEU A 545 15.42 38.85 18.24
CA LEU A 545 16.61 38.94 17.41
C LEU A 545 17.88 38.72 18.24
N CYS A 546 18.00 39.35 19.40
CA CYS A 546 19.15 39.21 20.30
C CYS A 546 19.26 37.81 20.93
N LEU A 547 18.15 37.12 21.20
CA LEU A 547 18.18 35.82 21.90
C LEU A 547 18.24 34.63 20.93
N LYS A 548 17.59 34.71 19.77
CA LYS A 548 17.39 33.57 18.86
C LYS A 548 18.26 33.58 17.61
N THR A 549 19.05 34.62 17.36
CA THR A 549 19.97 34.65 16.19
C THR A 549 21.42 34.38 16.58
N GLY A 550 22.20 33.84 15.64
CA GLY A 550 23.64 33.60 15.84
C GLY A 550 24.48 34.90 15.86
N PRO A 551 25.73 34.84 16.34
CA PRO A 551 26.58 36.04 16.54
C PRO A 551 26.82 36.84 15.25
N ILE A 552 26.87 36.18 14.09
CA ILE A 552 27.04 36.83 12.77
C ILE A 552 25.84 37.74 12.44
N PHE A 553 24.62 37.27 12.70
CA PHE A 553 23.40 38.04 12.41
C PHE A 553 23.23 39.23 13.36
N LYS A 554 23.72 39.12 14.60
CA LYS A 554 23.78 40.22 15.57
C LYS A 554 24.73 41.35 15.12
N ILE A 555 25.88 41.00 14.56
CA ILE A 555 26.84 41.99 14.05
C ILE A 555 26.24 42.76 12.87
N ILE A 556 25.62 42.06 11.92
CA ILE A 556 25.00 42.65 10.72
C ILE A 556 23.85 43.60 11.09
N SER A 557 22.97 43.18 12.01
CA SER A 557 21.85 44.02 12.48
C SER A 557 22.32 45.26 13.24
N THR A 558 23.39 45.17 14.03
CA THR A 558 23.97 46.31 14.75
C THR A 558 24.59 47.33 13.79
N ILE A 559 25.29 46.87 12.73
CA ILE A 559 25.84 47.74 11.68
C ILE A 559 24.72 48.45 10.91
N LEU A 560 23.63 47.76 10.59
CA LEU A 560 22.46 48.33 9.91
C LEU A 560 21.79 49.43 10.74
N VAL A 561 21.64 49.23 12.06
CA VAL A 561 21.06 50.24 12.96
C VAL A 561 21.98 51.47 13.09
N LEU A 562 23.29 51.26 13.20
CA LEU A 562 24.28 52.36 13.23
C LEU A 562 24.32 53.13 11.91
N ALA A 563 24.21 52.44 10.77
CA ALA A 563 24.11 53.07 9.45
C ALA A 563 22.82 53.87 9.30
N ALA A 564 21.68 53.35 9.75
CA ALA A 564 20.41 54.07 9.74
C ALA A 564 20.42 55.31 10.65
N ALA A 565 21.03 55.20 11.85
CA ALA A 565 21.21 56.32 12.77
C ALA A 565 22.15 57.38 12.20
N ALA A 566 23.25 56.99 11.55
CA ALA A 566 24.14 57.89 10.85
C ALA A 566 23.42 58.62 9.71
N VAL A 567 22.66 57.92 8.87
CA VAL A 567 21.85 58.53 7.79
C VAL A 567 20.81 59.52 8.35
N PHE A 568 20.18 59.20 9.49
CA PHE A 568 19.23 60.10 10.14
C PHE A 568 19.90 61.36 10.72
N LEU A 569 21.08 61.23 11.34
CA LEU A 569 21.86 62.35 11.85
C LEU A 569 22.44 63.22 10.72
N PHE A 570 22.94 62.62 9.64
CA PHE A 570 23.41 63.34 8.45
C PHE A 570 22.28 64.07 7.72
N ARG A 571 21.05 63.55 7.75
CA ARG A 571 19.86 64.25 7.23
C ARG A 571 19.40 65.42 8.09
N ARG A 572 19.82 65.49 9.36
CA ARG A 572 19.47 66.56 10.30
C ARG A 572 20.50 67.69 10.35
N LEU A 573 21.71 67.45 9.84
CA LEU A 573 22.83 68.40 9.77
C LEU A 573 22.94 69.10 8.40
N ARG A 574 21.95 68.94 7.52
CA ARG A 574 21.91 69.53 6.18
C ARG A 574 20.71 70.42 5.99
#